data_AF-A0A1B6LZR5-F1
#
_entry.id   AF-A0A1B6LZR5-F1
#
_cell.length_a   1.000
_cell.length_b   1.000
_cell.length_c   1.000
_cell.angle_alpha   90.00
_cell.angle_beta   90.00
_cell.angle_gamma   90.00
#
_symmetry.space_group_name_H-M   'P 1'
#
loop_
_entity.id
_entity.type
_entity.pdbx_description
1 polymer ?
#
loop_
_entity_poly.entity_id
_entity_poly.type
_entity_poly.pdbx_seq_one_letter_code
_entity_poly.pdbx_strand_id
1 'polypeptide(L)'
;AAPAKLEAIIELCQEEIKQAVLEEALQVLGDASRELELASNSRSKRETFTGEERRIAGCLLQCVYRKVKAVDDNGLPTVSGLVRLYSDGVSDRNYFLATLQAVHQCMNLASNRRALNTQTVKDAGYTCDLAYDMFNCVSDRIESICGRAP
;
A
#
# COMPACT_ATOMS: atom_id res chain seq x y z
N ALA A 1 -2.72 2.07 20.82
CA ALA A 1 -2.03 3.23 20.21
C ALA A 1 -0.97 2.70 19.28
N ALA A 2 -0.81 3.28 18.08
CA ALA A 2 0.30 2.92 17.22
C ALA A 2 1.62 3.35 17.91
N PRO A 3 2.74 2.66 17.69
CA PRO A 3 4.02 3.09 18.24
C PRO A 3 4.37 4.49 17.69
N ALA A 4 4.80 5.43 18.55
CA ALA A 4 5.12 6.82 18.15
C ALA A 4 6.14 6.91 16.98
N LYS A 5 6.99 5.89 16.83
CA LYS A 5 7.92 5.76 15.70
C LYS A 5 7.21 5.49 14.37
N LEU A 6 6.15 4.69 14.39
CA LEU A 6 5.36 4.37 13.20
C LEU A 6 4.53 5.59 12.76
N GLU A 7 3.99 6.35 13.71
CA GLU A 7 3.26 7.59 13.43
C GLU A 7 4.13 8.62 12.69
N ALA A 8 5.36 8.86 13.17
CA ALA A 8 6.31 9.76 12.50
C ALA A 8 6.68 9.30 11.07
N ILE A 9 6.76 7.98 10.85
CA ILE A 9 7.03 7.41 9.52
C ILE A 9 5.84 7.63 8.58
N ILE A 10 4.61 7.48 9.09
CA ILE A 10 3.38 7.71 8.33
C ILE A 10 3.31 9.18 7.90
N GLU A 11 3.57 10.12 8.80
CA GLU A 11 3.56 11.57 8.50
C GLU A 11 4.58 11.92 7.39
N LEU A 12 5.79 11.38 7.47
CA LEU A 12 6.80 11.56 6.42
C LEU A 12 6.32 11.02 5.07
N CYS A 13 5.75 9.81 5.05
CA CYS A 13 5.22 9.23 3.83
C CYS A 13 4.02 10.00 3.26
N GLN A 14 3.18 10.58 4.13
CA GLN A 14 2.06 11.42 3.70
C GLN A 14 2.52 12.70 3.02
N GLU A 15 3.54 13.38 3.56
CA GLU A 15 4.10 14.58 2.92
C GLU A 15 4.82 14.25 1.60
N GLU A 16 5.55 13.13 1.51
CA GLU A 16 6.16 12.66 0.25
C GLU A 16 5.09 12.42 -0.84
N ILE A 17 3.98 11.78 -0.49
CA ILE A 17 2.89 11.49 -1.46
C ILE A 17 2.16 12.77 -1.85
N LYS A 18 1.86 13.63 -0.89
CA LYS A 18 1.20 14.92 -1.14
C LYS A 18 2.02 15.77 -2.09
N GLN A 19 3.35 15.81 -1.92
CA GLN A 19 4.24 16.49 -2.84
C GLN A 19 4.21 15.86 -4.23
N ALA A 20 4.32 14.54 -4.34
CA ALA A 20 4.29 13.83 -5.62
C ALA A 20 2.97 14.04 -6.39
N VAL A 21 1.83 13.97 -5.70
CA VAL A 21 0.51 14.21 -6.29
C VAL A 21 0.37 15.67 -6.74
N LEU A 22 0.90 16.62 -5.97
CA LEU A 22 0.88 18.04 -6.35
C LEU A 22 1.77 18.30 -7.57
N GLU A 23 2.95 17.70 -7.64
CA GLU A 23 3.85 17.77 -8.79
C GLU A 23 3.21 17.16 -10.05
N GLU A 24 2.57 16.00 -9.94
CA GLU A 24 1.84 15.37 -11.05
C GLU A 24 0.69 16.26 -11.54
N ALA A 25 -0.09 16.83 -10.62
CA ALA A 25 -1.17 17.76 -10.97
C ALA A 25 -0.63 19.03 -11.66
N LEU A 26 0.50 19.57 -11.21
CA LEU A 26 1.16 20.72 -11.83
C LEU A 26 1.72 20.38 -13.21
N GLN A 27 2.27 19.17 -13.39
CA GLN A 27 2.75 18.69 -14.67
C GLN A 27 1.59 18.54 -15.67
N VAL A 28 0.47 17.95 -15.25
CA VAL A 28 -0.75 17.87 -16.08
C VAL A 28 -1.28 19.25 -16.44
N LEU A 29 -1.26 20.22 -15.53
CA LEU A 29 -1.66 21.60 -15.83
C LEU A 29 -0.66 22.31 -16.76
N GLY A 30 0.63 22.06 -16.60
CA GLY A 30 1.71 22.57 -17.46
C GLY A 30 1.68 21.99 -18.87
N ASP A 31 1.39 20.68 -18.99
CA ASP A 31 1.22 19.97 -20.26
C ASP A 31 -0.14 20.29 -20.90
N ALA A 32 -1.21 20.46 -20.12
CA ALA A 32 -2.48 20.99 -20.62
C ALA A 32 -2.32 22.40 -21.18
N SER A 33 -1.43 23.22 -20.60
CA SER A 33 -1.09 24.54 -21.15
C SER A 33 -0.33 24.45 -22.49
N ARG A 34 0.27 23.29 -22.81
CA ARG A 34 0.92 22.99 -24.10
C ARG A 34 -0.02 22.28 -25.09
N GLU A 35 -1.03 21.55 -24.62
CA GLU A 35 -2.07 20.90 -25.44
C GLU A 35 -3.30 21.78 -25.71
N LEU A 36 -3.46 22.90 -25.00
CA LEU A 36 -4.54 23.89 -25.19
C LEU A 36 -4.49 24.63 -26.54
N GLU A 37 -3.48 24.40 -27.39
CA GLU A 37 -3.51 24.82 -28.80
C GLU A 37 -4.31 23.85 -29.70
N LEU A 38 -4.69 22.62 -29.28
CA LEU A 38 -5.27 21.64 -30.22
C LEU A 38 -6.53 20.86 -29.80
N ALA A 39 -7.02 20.86 -28.56
CA ALA A 39 -8.23 20.09 -28.27
C ALA A 39 -9.11 20.66 -27.16
N SER A 40 -10.17 21.34 -27.60
CA SER A 40 -11.38 21.58 -26.82
C SER A 40 -12.14 20.26 -26.58
N ASN A 41 -12.67 20.10 -25.37
CA ASN A 41 -13.68 19.12 -24.93
C ASN A 41 -13.23 17.65 -24.66
N SER A 42 -13.05 17.28 -23.39
CA SER A 42 -14.13 16.68 -22.57
C SER A 42 -13.60 16.31 -21.18
N ARG A 43 -14.23 16.85 -20.14
CA ARG A 43 -13.87 16.59 -18.74
C ARG A 43 -14.86 15.56 -18.18
N SER A 44 -14.66 14.28 -18.47
CA SER A 44 -15.40 13.20 -17.80
C SER A 44 -14.74 12.92 -16.46
N LYS A 45 -15.25 13.55 -15.40
CA LYS A 45 -14.67 13.53 -14.06
C LYS A 45 -15.77 13.10 -13.09
N ARG A 46 -15.84 11.80 -12.72
CA ARG A 46 -16.28 11.33 -11.38
C ARG A 46 -16.38 9.81 -11.13
N GLU A 47 -16.14 8.91 -12.08
CA GLU A 47 -16.20 7.45 -11.79
C GLU A 47 -14.82 6.79 -11.54
N THR A 48 -13.71 7.43 -11.91
CA THR A 48 -12.33 6.89 -11.79
C THR A 48 -11.72 6.97 -10.39
N PHE A 49 -12.33 7.70 -9.45
CA PHE A 49 -11.70 8.07 -8.17
C PHE A 49 -11.49 6.90 -7.19
N THR A 50 -12.29 5.82 -7.23
CA THR A 50 -12.17 4.72 -6.26
C THR A 50 -10.90 3.87 -6.47
N GLY A 51 -10.46 3.72 -7.73
CA GLY A 51 -9.23 3.01 -8.07
C GLY A 51 -7.98 3.83 -7.77
N GLU A 52 -8.03 5.14 -8.00
CA GLU A 52 -6.93 6.06 -7.70
C GLU A 52 -6.74 6.25 -6.20
N GLU A 53 -7.81 6.44 -5.43
CA GLU A 53 -7.73 6.53 -3.95
C GLU A 53 -7.14 5.26 -3.35
N ARG A 54 -7.57 4.08 -3.83
CA ARG A 54 -6.99 2.79 -3.45
C ARG A 54 -5.49 2.74 -3.74
N ARG A 55 -5.08 3.17 -4.93
CA ARG A 55 -3.68 3.17 -5.35
C ARG A 55 -2.84 4.15 -4.52
N ILE A 56 -3.36 5.33 -4.20
CA ILE A 56 -2.70 6.32 -3.34
C ILE A 56 -2.50 5.74 -1.93
N ALA A 57 -3.54 5.13 -1.34
CA ALA A 57 -3.43 4.45 -0.06
C ALA A 57 -2.41 3.30 -0.11
N GLY A 58 -2.38 2.54 -1.20
CA GLY A 58 -1.38 1.53 -1.47
C GLY A 58 0.04 2.07 -1.55
N CYS A 59 0.25 3.22 -2.19
CA CYS A 59 1.57 3.86 -2.25
C CYS A 59 2.01 4.38 -0.88
N LEU A 60 1.08 4.85 -0.04
CA LEU A 60 1.37 5.20 1.35
C LEU A 60 1.85 3.99 2.14
N LEU A 61 1.12 2.87 2.05
CA LEU A 61 1.52 1.62 2.68
C LEU A 61 2.87 1.14 2.16
N GLN A 62 3.12 1.24 0.85
CA GLN A 62 4.39 0.85 0.25
C GLN A 62 5.56 1.72 0.74
N CYS A 63 5.34 3.03 0.91
CA CYS A 63 6.32 3.93 1.51
C CYS A 63 6.66 3.51 2.95
N VAL A 64 5.62 3.27 3.77
CA VAL A 64 5.79 2.82 5.16
C VAL A 64 6.56 1.49 5.17
N TYR A 65 6.17 0.52 4.35
CA TYR A 65 6.84 -0.78 4.25
C TYR A 65 8.32 -0.65 3.88
N ARG A 66 8.69 0.25 2.96
CA ARG A 66 10.11 0.52 2.65
C ARG A 66 10.85 1.09 3.86
N LYS A 67 10.29 2.11 4.52
CA LYS A 67 10.96 2.80 5.64
C LYS A 67 11.12 1.91 6.88
N VAL A 68 10.18 0.99 7.12
CA VAL A 68 10.27 0.00 8.21
C VAL A 68 11.00 -1.29 7.82
N LYS A 69 11.52 -1.39 6.60
CA LYS A 69 12.19 -2.58 6.05
C LYS A 69 11.30 -3.83 6.04
N ALA A 70 10.01 -3.64 5.73
CA ALA A 70 9.05 -4.72 5.53
C ALA A 70 9.05 -5.30 4.12
N VAL A 71 9.77 -4.68 3.17
CA VAL A 71 9.91 -5.13 1.77
C VAL A 71 11.37 -5.42 1.42
N ASP A 72 11.59 -6.20 0.36
CA ASP A 72 12.90 -6.46 -0.24
C ASP A 72 13.37 -5.32 -1.15
N ASP A 73 14.54 -5.48 -1.77
CA ASP A 73 15.14 -4.50 -2.68
C ASP A 73 14.27 -4.23 -3.92
N ASN A 74 13.42 -5.19 -4.30
CA ASN A 74 12.47 -5.05 -5.40
C ASN A 74 11.15 -4.38 -4.96
N GLY A 75 11.01 -4.04 -3.68
CA GLY A 75 9.80 -3.49 -3.11
C GLY A 75 8.70 -4.53 -2.87
N LEU A 76 9.04 -5.82 -2.80
CA LEU A 76 8.10 -6.89 -2.52
C LEU A 76 8.03 -7.17 -1.01
N PRO A 77 6.85 -7.39 -0.42
CA PRO A 77 6.74 -7.63 1.00
C PRO A 77 7.49 -8.89 1.45
N THR A 78 8.04 -8.87 2.66
CA THR A 78 8.76 -9.99 3.27
C THR A 78 8.02 -10.47 4.51
N VAL A 79 8.02 -11.79 4.75
CA VAL A 79 7.33 -12.38 5.91
C VAL A 79 7.87 -11.80 7.21
N SER A 80 9.20 -11.82 7.39
CA SER A 80 9.85 -11.32 8.61
C SER A 80 9.55 -9.84 8.85
N GLY A 81 9.60 -9.05 7.79
CA GLY A 81 9.37 -7.61 7.83
C GLY A 81 7.94 -7.24 8.19
N LEU A 82 6.94 -7.88 7.56
CA LEU A 82 5.54 -7.66 7.88
C LEU A 82 5.18 -8.15 9.28
N VAL A 83 5.64 -9.35 9.68
CA VAL A 83 5.38 -9.85 11.04
C VAL A 83 5.92 -8.89 12.08
N ARG A 84 7.14 -8.38 11.88
CA ARG A 84 7.71 -7.36 12.77
C ARG A 84 6.87 -6.09 12.80
N LEU A 85 6.41 -5.60 11.65
CA LEU A 85 5.59 -4.38 11.58
C LEU A 85 4.28 -4.53 12.36
N TYR A 86 3.54 -5.62 12.15
CA TYR A 86 2.24 -5.82 12.78
C TYR A 86 2.33 -6.19 14.27
N SER A 87 3.42 -6.83 14.69
CA SER A 87 3.63 -7.19 16.10
C SER A 87 4.43 -6.15 16.89
N ASP A 88 4.85 -5.04 16.26
CA ASP A 88 5.61 -4.00 16.94
C ASP A 88 4.78 -3.36 18.06
N GLY A 89 5.33 -3.34 19.27
CA GLY A 89 4.63 -2.83 20.45
C GLY A 89 3.55 -3.75 21.04
N VAL A 90 3.33 -4.95 20.49
CA VAL A 90 2.37 -5.93 21.03
C VAL A 90 3.09 -6.97 21.90
N SER A 91 2.66 -7.10 23.16
CA SER A 91 3.19 -8.09 24.11
C SER A 91 2.44 -9.42 24.13
N ASP A 92 1.28 -9.50 23.46
CA ASP A 92 0.45 -10.69 23.42
C ASP A 92 1.05 -11.75 22.48
N ARG A 93 1.40 -12.92 23.04
CA ARG A 93 1.94 -14.06 22.30
C ARG A 93 0.96 -14.63 21.28
N ASN A 94 -0.33 -14.69 21.60
CA ASN A 94 -1.36 -15.19 20.71
C ASN A 94 -1.54 -14.25 19.52
N TYR A 95 -1.46 -12.93 19.75
CA TYR A 95 -1.46 -11.95 18.68
C TYR A 95 -0.24 -12.10 17.75
N PHE A 96 0.94 -12.33 18.31
CA PHE A 96 2.16 -12.58 17.52
C PHE A 96 2.00 -13.82 16.63
N LEU A 97 1.48 -14.93 17.17
CA LEU A 97 1.26 -16.16 16.42
C LEU A 97 0.18 -15.98 15.34
N ALA A 98 -0.91 -15.28 15.66
CA ALA A 98 -1.95 -14.91 14.69
C ALA A 98 -1.38 -14.08 13.54
N THR A 99 -0.53 -13.10 13.87
CA THR A 99 0.16 -12.25 12.90
C THR A 99 1.06 -13.08 11.97
N LEU A 100 1.88 -13.96 12.53
CA LEU A 100 2.75 -14.84 11.74
C LEU A 100 1.95 -15.72 10.77
N GLN A 101 0.86 -16.31 11.25
CA GLN A 101 -0.02 -17.14 10.44
C GLN A 101 -0.73 -16.34 9.35
N ALA A 102 -1.28 -15.16 9.68
CA ALA A 102 -1.94 -14.27 8.75
C ALA A 102 -1.01 -13.83 7.61
N VAL A 103 0.19 -13.35 7.96
CA VAL A 103 1.20 -12.92 6.98
C VAL A 103 1.57 -14.06 6.05
N HIS A 104 1.82 -15.27 6.57
CA HIS A 104 2.19 -16.41 5.73
C HIS A 104 1.08 -16.79 4.74
N GLN A 105 -0.18 -16.80 5.18
CA GLN A 105 -1.32 -17.09 4.30
C GLN A 105 -1.47 -16.03 3.19
N CYS A 106 -1.37 -14.75 3.55
CA CYS A 106 -1.51 -13.65 2.61
C CYS A 106 -0.36 -13.58 1.60
N MET A 107 0.87 -13.87 2.04
CA MET A 107 2.03 -13.99 1.15
C MET A 107 1.88 -15.12 0.13
N ASN A 108 1.34 -16.26 0.54
CA ASN A 108 1.05 -17.36 -0.39
C ASN A 108 -0.03 -17.00 -1.40
N LEU A 109 -1.11 -16.33 -0.95
CA LEU A 109 -2.17 -15.86 -1.83
C LEU A 109 -1.65 -14.83 -2.85
N ALA A 110 -0.86 -13.87 -2.40
CA ALA A 110 -0.25 -12.86 -3.26
C ALA A 110 0.73 -13.48 -4.29
N SER A 111 1.54 -14.45 -3.85
CA SER A 111 2.49 -15.15 -4.73
C SER A 111 1.76 -15.96 -5.80
N ASN A 112 0.67 -16.65 -5.44
CA ASN A 112 -0.16 -17.39 -6.40
C ASN A 112 -0.83 -16.44 -7.41
N ARG A 113 -1.38 -15.31 -6.96
CA ARG A 113 -1.95 -14.29 -7.85
C ARG A 113 -0.91 -13.75 -8.83
N ARG A 114 0.33 -13.52 -8.37
CA ARG A 114 1.44 -13.05 -9.20
C ARG A 114 1.87 -14.09 -10.23
N ALA A 115 1.93 -15.37 -9.85
CA ALA A 115 2.26 -16.45 -10.77
C ALA A 115 1.24 -16.60 -11.90
N LEU A 116 -0.03 -16.29 -11.62
CA LEU A 116 -1.12 -16.31 -12.62
C LEU A 116 -1.16 -15.04 -13.50
N ASN A 117 -0.48 -13.96 -13.10
CA ASN A 117 -0.61 -12.65 -13.75
C ASN A 117 0.75 -11.95 -13.90
N THR A 118 1.58 -12.45 -14.83
CA THR A 118 2.93 -11.94 -15.08
C THR A 118 2.98 -10.61 -15.83
N GLN A 119 1.90 -10.24 -16.56
CA GLN A 119 1.80 -8.96 -17.28
C GLN A 119 1.78 -7.76 -16.33
N THR A 120 1.11 -7.89 -15.18
CA THR A 120 0.84 -6.81 -14.22
C THR A 120 2.06 -6.42 -13.37
N VAL A 121 3.10 -7.26 -13.33
CA VAL A 121 4.31 -7.03 -12.51
C VAL A 121 5.20 -5.90 -13.08
N LYS A 122 4.99 -5.51 -14.35
CA LYS A 122 5.78 -4.46 -15.01
C LYS A 122 5.20 -3.05 -14.87
N ASP A 123 4.00 -2.91 -14.31
CA ASP A 123 3.37 -1.60 -14.14
C ASP A 123 3.93 -0.87 -12.92
N ALA A 124 4.24 0.42 -13.08
CA ALA A 124 4.81 1.27 -12.03
C ALA A 124 3.95 1.35 -10.75
N GLY A 125 2.64 1.09 -10.86
CA GLY A 125 1.71 1.07 -9.73
C GLY A 125 1.56 -0.28 -9.02
N TYR A 126 2.15 -1.36 -9.56
CA TYR A 126 1.93 -2.73 -9.05
C TYR A 126 2.31 -2.89 -7.58
N THR A 127 3.43 -2.29 -7.15
CA THR A 127 3.88 -2.41 -5.76
C THR A 127 2.97 -1.67 -4.78
N CYS A 128 2.34 -0.57 -5.20
CA CYS A 128 1.33 0.12 -4.40
C CYS A 128 0.06 -0.73 -4.27
N ASP A 129 -0.43 -1.28 -5.39
CA ASP A 129 -1.60 -2.17 -5.39
C ASP A 129 -1.35 -3.41 -4.51
N LEU A 130 -0.17 -4.02 -4.61
CA LEU A 130 0.23 -5.17 -3.80
C LEU A 130 0.31 -4.82 -2.30
N ALA A 131 0.85 -3.64 -1.96
CA ALA A 131 0.93 -3.21 -0.57
C ALA A 131 -0.46 -3.04 0.07
N TYR A 132 -1.41 -2.48 -0.69
CA TYR A 132 -2.81 -2.35 -0.27
C TYR A 132 -3.48 -3.71 -0.07
N ASP A 133 -3.35 -4.61 -1.03
CA ASP A 133 -3.90 -5.96 -0.96
C ASP A 133 -3.33 -6.74 0.24
N MET A 134 -2.02 -6.61 0.47
CA MET A 134 -1.34 -7.24 1.59
C MET A 134 -1.85 -6.72 2.92
N PHE A 135 -2.01 -5.39 3.04
CA PHE A 135 -2.55 -4.76 4.25
C PHE A 135 -3.93 -5.31 4.60
N ASN A 136 -4.86 -5.29 3.64
CA ASN A 136 -6.22 -5.78 3.89
C ASN A 136 -6.24 -7.26 4.25
N CYS A 137 -5.50 -8.09 3.50
CA CYS A 137 -5.47 -9.52 3.75
C CYS A 137 -4.95 -9.83 5.16
N VAL A 138 -3.85 -9.20 5.58
CA VAL A 138 -3.25 -9.45 6.89
C VAL A 138 -4.17 -8.95 8.00
N SER A 139 -4.72 -7.75 7.87
CA SER A 139 -5.66 -7.18 8.84
C SER A 139 -6.90 -8.07 9.00
N ASP A 140 -7.55 -8.46 7.91
CA ASP A 140 -8.73 -9.33 7.92
C ASP A 140 -8.43 -10.70 8.56
N ARG A 141 -7.24 -11.24 8.31
CA ARG A 141 -6.84 -12.54 8.87
C ARG A 141 -6.50 -12.46 10.35
N ILE A 142 -5.81 -11.41 10.80
CA ILE A 142 -5.57 -11.18 12.22
C ILE A 142 -6.91 -11.03 12.95
N GLU A 143 -7.82 -10.20 12.44
CA GLU A 143 -9.17 -10.05 13.00
C GLU A 143 -9.95 -11.37 13.04
N SER A 144 -9.87 -12.17 11.98
CA SER A 144 -10.51 -13.47 11.92
C SER A 144 -9.93 -14.50 12.90
N ILE A 145 -8.63 -14.44 13.20
CA ILE A 145 -7.96 -15.38 14.10
C ILE A 145 -8.15 -14.96 15.56
N CYS A 146 -8.02 -13.66 15.85
CA CYS A 146 -8.18 -13.12 17.20
C CYS A 146 -9.65 -12.96 17.60
N GLY A 147 -10.57 -12.93 16.63
CA GLY A 147 -11.99 -12.72 16.83
C GLY A 147 -12.32 -11.28 17.22
N ARG A 148 -13.47 -10.77 16.77
CA ARG A 148 -14.13 -9.68 17.51
C ARG A 148 -14.31 -10.20 18.92
N ALA A 149 -13.67 -9.57 19.90
CA ALA A 149 -13.98 -9.82 21.30
C ALA A 149 -15.51 -9.78 21.45
N PRO A 150 -16.13 -10.80 22.09
CA PRO A 150 -17.56 -10.73 22.42
C PRO A 150 -17.88 -9.51 23.30
#